data_AF-A0A4T0JGJ1-F1
#
_entry.id   AF-A0A4T0JGJ1-F1
#
_cell.length_a   1.000
_cell.length_b   1.000
_cell.length_c   1.000
_cell.angle_alpha   90.00
_cell.angle_beta   90.00
_cell.angle_gamma   90.00
#
_symmetry.space_group_name_H-M   'P 1'
#
loop_
_entity.id
_entity.type
_entity.pdbx_description
1 polymer ?
#
loop_
_entity_poly.entity_id
_entity_poly.type
_entity_poly.pdbx_seq_one_letter_code
_entity_poly.pdbx_strand_id
1 'polypeptide(L)'
;MLVAGDEDITQQLGAHKECKRSNTLLVMNYVLNALHSSRKVNIRSIYYQNVNAFKKQSNVEEILQRISHVLGIRRESLNVRASHKGLFLSSALSIQLCNGNVLNGSDSVANFIPTMEDIHQVDVSQVAFVLVVEKETVFSTLREIRFTCSSVHGPTILLTGKGYPDFATRDILSHLAKILPAR
;
A
#
# COMPACT_ATOMS: atom_id res chain seq x y z
N MET A 1 -50.79 24.68 4.11
CA MET A 1 -50.00 23.64 4.81
C MET A 1 -49.44 22.71 3.74
N LEU A 2 -48.11 22.56 3.71
CA LEU A 2 -47.28 21.68 2.85
C LEU A 2 -47.12 22.07 1.37
N VAL A 3 -46.11 22.89 1.02
CA VAL A 3 -45.14 22.67 -0.09
C VAL A 3 -43.93 23.60 0.17
N ALA A 4 -42.96 23.18 1.00
CA ALA A 4 -41.69 23.90 1.16
C ALA A 4 -40.50 22.97 1.44
N GLY A 5 -40.67 21.65 1.24
CA GLY A 5 -39.64 20.63 1.55
C GLY A 5 -38.91 20.06 0.34
N ASP A 6 -39.51 20.09 -0.87
CA ASP A 6 -38.95 19.36 -2.03
C ASP A 6 -37.89 20.16 -2.80
N GLU A 7 -37.94 21.49 -2.79
CA GLU A 7 -36.95 22.33 -3.48
C GLU A 7 -35.57 22.28 -2.79
N ASP A 8 -35.53 22.29 -1.47
CA ASP A 8 -34.27 22.23 -0.70
C ASP A 8 -33.60 20.84 -0.83
N ILE A 9 -34.41 19.77 -0.85
CA ILE A 9 -33.93 18.39 -1.07
C ILE A 9 -33.37 18.22 -2.50
N THR A 10 -34.07 18.74 -3.52
CA THR A 10 -33.62 18.64 -4.92
C THR A 10 -32.38 19.50 -5.19
N GLN A 11 -32.27 20.67 -4.56
CA GLN A 11 -31.10 21.55 -4.67
C GLN A 11 -29.87 20.99 -3.92
N GLN A 12 -30.06 20.38 -2.74
CA GLN A 12 -29.01 19.63 -2.04
C GLN A 12 -28.57 18.38 -2.80
N LEU A 13 -29.51 17.65 -3.44
CA LEU A 13 -29.20 16.52 -4.32
C LEU A 13 -28.43 16.96 -5.58
N GLY A 14 -28.74 18.13 -6.13
CA GLY A 14 -28.04 18.74 -7.26
C GLY A 14 -26.61 19.13 -6.91
N ALA A 15 -26.42 19.91 -5.85
CA ALA A 15 -25.10 20.33 -5.35
C ALA A 15 -24.24 19.12 -4.94
N HIS A 16 -24.84 18.09 -4.35
CA HIS A 16 -24.13 16.86 -4.01
C HIS A 16 -23.68 16.07 -5.25
N LYS A 17 -24.51 16.05 -6.32
CA LYS A 17 -24.15 15.46 -7.63
C LYS A 17 -23.04 16.25 -8.32
N GLU A 18 -23.06 17.58 -8.28
CA GLU A 18 -22.00 18.42 -8.85
C GLU A 18 -20.68 18.28 -8.10
N CYS A 19 -20.71 18.25 -6.77
CA CYS A 19 -19.53 17.98 -5.94
C CYS A 19 -18.94 16.59 -6.26
N LYS A 20 -19.78 15.55 -6.45
CA LYS A 20 -19.31 14.22 -6.87
C LYS A 20 -18.69 14.22 -8.27
N ARG A 21 -19.25 14.99 -9.22
CA ARG A 21 -18.69 15.13 -10.58
C ARG A 21 -17.34 15.86 -10.56
N SER A 22 -17.25 16.96 -9.81
CA SER A 22 -16.01 17.71 -9.62
C SER A 22 -14.91 16.86 -8.99
N ASN A 23 -15.24 16.08 -7.96
CA ASN A 23 -14.30 15.15 -7.33
C ASN A 23 -13.82 14.05 -8.29
N THR A 24 -14.69 13.57 -9.17
CA THR A 24 -14.33 12.55 -10.17
C THR A 24 -13.32 13.11 -11.18
N LEU A 25 -13.55 14.33 -11.67
CA LEU A 25 -12.62 15.01 -12.57
C LEU A 25 -11.26 15.27 -11.90
N LEU A 26 -11.24 15.66 -10.63
CA LEU A 26 -10.01 15.83 -9.87
C LEU A 26 -9.21 14.52 -9.79
N VAL A 27 -9.85 13.41 -9.40
CA VAL A 27 -9.18 12.11 -9.31
C VAL A 27 -8.70 11.64 -10.70
N MET A 28 -9.51 11.82 -11.75
CA MET A 28 -9.07 11.51 -13.12
C MET A 28 -7.83 12.32 -13.52
N ASN A 29 -7.77 13.62 -13.20
CA ASN A 29 -6.59 14.43 -13.48
C ASN A 29 -5.34 13.91 -12.74
N TYR A 30 -5.48 13.46 -11.48
CA TYR A 30 -4.37 12.83 -10.76
C TYR A 30 -3.90 11.52 -11.41
N VAL A 31 -4.84 10.66 -11.82
CA VAL A 31 -4.53 9.41 -12.53
C VAL A 31 -3.81 9.71 -13.85
N LEU A 32 -4.33 10.65 -14.66
CA LEU A 32 -3.71 11.03 -15.93
C LEU A 32 -2.28 11.54 -15.72
N ASN A 33 -2.06 12.41 -14.74
CA ASN A 33 -0.72 12.91 -14.42
C ASN A 33 0.22 11.79 -13.93
N ALA A 34 -0.28 10.83 -13.15
CA ALA A 34 0.47 9.67 -12.68
C ALA A 34 0.88 8.74 -13.84
N LEU A 35 -0.02 8.53 -14.81
CA LEU A 35 0.24 7.77 -16.03
C LEU A 35 1.25 8.48 -16.94
N HIS A 36 1.04 9.77 -17.24
CA HIS A 36 1.95 10.58 -18.05
C HIS A 36 3.36 10.65 -17.47
N SER A 37 3.47 10.79 -16.14
CA SER A 37 4.77 10.83 -15.46
C SER A 37 5.40 9.45 -15.27
N SER A 38 4.69 8.36 -15.59
CA SER A 38 5.05 6.98 -15.20
C SER A 38 5.40 6.84 -13.71
N ARG A 39 4.75 7.63 -12.84
CA ARG A 39 4.98 7.64 -11.39
C ARG A 39 3.79 7.04 -10.67
N LYS A 40 4.08 6.16 -9.72
CA LYS A 40 3.05 5.59 -8.84
C LYS A 40 2.72 6.55 -7.69
N VAL A 41 1.45 6.91 -7.55
CA VAL A 41 0.95 7.88 -6.55
C VAL A 41 0.16 7.15 -5.46
N ASN A 42 0.27 7.63 -4.22
CA ASN A 42 -0.47 7.07 -3.10
C ASN A 42 -1.87 7.70 -2.97
N ILE A 43 -2.89 6.91 -2.66
CA ILE A 43 -4.27 7.38 -2.41
C ILE A 43 -4.31 8.48 -1.35
N ARG A 44 -3.54 8.30 -0.26
CA ARG A 44 -3.42 9.32 0.80
C ARG A 44 -2.88 10.64 0.29
N SER A 45 -1.90 10.60 -0.63
CA SER A 45 -1.36 11.81 -1.23
C SER A 45 -2.43 12.57 -2.03
N ILE A 46 -3.27 11.86 -2.78
CA ILE A 46 -4.41 12.46 -3.50
C ILE A 46 -5.42 13.06 -2.52
N TYR A 47 -5.76 12.32 -1.46
CA TYR A 47 -6.66 12.79 -0.42
C TYR A 47 -6.18 14.08 0.25
N TYR A 48 -4.89 14.17 0.60
CA TYR A 48 -4.33 15.34 1.27
C TYR A 48 -4.26 16.59 0.39
N GLN A 49 -4.22 16.45 -0.93
CA GLN A 49 -4.23 17.62 -1.81
C GLN A 49 -5.57 18.37 -1.80
N ASN A 50 -6.68 17.67 -1.52
CA ASN A 50 -8.02 18.28 -1.50
C ASN A 50 -8.90 17.67 -0.38
N VAL A 51 -8.46 17.77 0.87
CA VAL A 51 -9.16 17.19 2.03
C VAL A 51 -10.61 17.67 2.14
N ASN A 52 -10.85 18.97 1.90
CA ASN A 52 -12.19 19.58 1.97
C ASN A 52 -13.13 19.02 0.90
N ALA A 53 -12.61 18.71 -0.29
CA ALA A 53 -13.41 18.19 -1.40
C ALA A 53 -13.77 16.71 -1.18
N PHE A 54 -12.80 15.90 -0.74
CA PHE A 54 -13.01 14.46 -0.59
C PHE A 54 -13.68 14.07 0.72
N LYS A 55 -13.50 14.82 1.81
CA LYS A 55 -13.99 14.55 3.19
C LYS A 55 -13.45 13.26 3.83
N LYS A 56 -13.47 12.14 3.12
CA LYS A 56 -12.96 10.83 3.55
C LYS A 56 -12.08 10.22 2.46
N GLN A 57 -11.02 9.52 2.87
CA GLN A 57 -10.18 8.77 1.94
C GLN A 57 -10.98 7.73 1.13
N SER A 58 -11.99 7.10 1.77
CA SER A 58 -12.90 6.14 1.12
C SER A 58 -13.57 6.70 -0.14
N ASN A 59 -13.81 8.01 -0.21
CA ASN A 59 -14.43 8.63 -1.37
C ASN A 59 -13.48 8.67 -2.58
N VAL A 60 -12.18 8.86 -2.34
CA VAL A 60 -11.15 8.75 -3.40
C VAL A 60 -11.09 7.30 -3.90
N GLU A 61 -11.17 6.34 -2.99
CA GLU A 61 -11.13 4.91 -3.31
C GLU A 61 -12.36 4.46 -4.12
N GLU A 62 -13.55 4.91 -3.75
CA GLU A 62 -14.79 4.66 -4.50
C GLU A 62 -14.71 5.24 -5.91
N ILE A 63 -14.21 6.48 -6.05
CA ILE A 63 -14.02 7.11 -7.36
C ILE A 63 -13.02 6.32 -8.21
N LEU A 64 -11.87 5.93 -7.65
CA LEU A 64 -10.88 5.10 -8.35
C LEU A 64 -11.49 3.76 -8.80
N GLN A 65 -12.28 3.11 -7.95
CA GLN A 65 -12.98 1.86 -8.28
C GLN A 65 -14.00 2.05 -9.41
N ARG A 66 -14.73 3.17 -9.40
CA ARG A 66 -15.66 3.52 -10.49
C ARG A 66 -14.91 3.77 -11.80
N ILE A 67 -13.80 4.50 -11.76
CA ILE A 67 -12.95 4.75 -12.93
C ILE A 67 -12.42 3.43 -13.50
N SER A 68 -11.87 2.55 -12.66
CA SER A 68 -11.36 1.25 -13.10
C SER A 68 -12.47 0.39 -13.73
N HIS A 69 -13.66 0.39 -13.13
CA HIS A 69 -14.81 -0.34 -13.65
C HIS A 69 -15.29 0.20 -15.00
N VAL A 70 -15.43 1.53 -15.15
CA VAL A 70 -15.85 2.16 -16.41
C VAL A 70 -14.85 1.91 -17.54
N LEU A 71 -13.56 1.92 -17.22
CA LEU A 71 -12.49 1.68 -18.19
C LEU A 71 -12.24 0.19 -18.45
N GLY A 72 -12.85 -0.71 -17.69
CA GLY A 72 -12.61 -2.16 -17.80
C GLY A 72 -11.16 -2.57 -17.46
N ILE A 73 -10.44 -1.75 -16.71
CA ILE A 73 -9.04 -2.02 -16.32
C ILE A 73 -8.97 -2.37 -14.83
N ARG A 74 -7.89 -3.06 -14.47
CA ARG A 74 -7.62 -3.33 -13.06
C ARG A 74 -7.12 -2.05 -12.38
N ARG A 75 -7.37 -1.91 -11.07
CA ARG A 75 -7.06 -0.69 -10.31
C ARG A 75 -5.57 -0.36 -10.33
N GLU A 76 -4.74 -1.39 -10.41
CA GLU A 76 -3.29 -1.33 -10.38
C GLU A 76 -2.74 -0.68 -11.66
N SER A 77 -3.50 -0.75 -12.77
CA SER A 77 -3.19 -0.07 -14.03
C SER A 77 -3.37 1.45 -13.99
N LEU A 78 -3.98 2.00 -12.93
CA LEU A 78 -4.18 3.45 -12.79
C LEU A 78 -2.95 4.19 -12.21
N ASN A 79 -1.84 3.49 -11.94
CA ASN A 79 -0.68 4.03 -11.23
C ASN A 79 -1.01 4.67 -9.86
N VAL A 80 -2.18 4.38 -9.28
CA VAL A 80 -2.60 4.89 -7.97
C VAL A 80 -2.80 3.72 -7.01
N ARG A 81 -2.09 3.73 -5.89
CA ARG A 81 -2.05 2.61 -4.91
C ARG A 81 -2.23 3.07 -3.47
N ALA A 82 -2.61 2.14 -2.60
CA ALA A 82 -2.57 2.39 -1.15
C ALA A 82 -1.13 2.64 -0.70
N SER A 83 -0.94 3.49 0.32
CA SER A 83 0.41 3.67 0.88
C SER A 83 0.81 2.41 1.60
N HIS A 84 1.98 1.88 1.23
CA HIS A 84 2.65 0.81 1.96
C HIS A 84 3.07 1.31 3.32
N LYS A 85 2.83 0.50 4.34
CA LYS A 85 3.26 0.77 5.72
C LYS A 85 4.04 -0.39 6.32
N GLY A 86 3.98 -1.56 5.69
CA GLY A 86 4.73 -2.73 6.12
C GLY A 86 6.23 -2.51 6.03
N LEU A 87 6.95 -3.00 7.03
CA LEU A 87 8.40 -2.97 7.10
C LEU A 87 8.96 -4.38 7.22
N PHE A 88 10.15 -4.58 6.66
CA PHE A 88 10.95 -5.77 6.89
C PHE A 88 12.38 -5.40 7.28
N LEU A 89 13.06 -6.32 7.96
CA LEU A 89 14.45 -6.23 8.38
C LEU A 89 15.08 -7.61 8.25
N SER A 90 16.13 -7.72 7.44
CA SER A 90 16.95 -8.93 7.25
C SER A 90 18.05 -8.66 6.24
N SER A 91 19.32 -8.90 6.58
CA SER A 91 20.40 -8.92 5.57
C SER A 91 20.37 -10.14 4.66
N ALA A 92 19.68 -11.21 5.08
CA ALA A 92 19.57 -12.46 4.33
C ALA A 92 18.48 -12.43 3.25
N LEU A 93 17.72 -11.33 3.14
CA LEU A 93 16.66 -11.16 2.15
C LEU A 93 17.13 -10.22 1.04
N SER A 94 17.14 -10.72 -0.20
CA SER A 94 17.35 -9.90 -1.39
C SER A 94 16.14 -10.01 -2.31
N ILE A 95 15.60 -8.87 -2.73
CA ILE A 95 14.43 -8.80 -3.60
C ILE A 95 14.85 -8.13 -4.91
N GLN A 96 14.80 -8.88 -6.01
CA GLN A 96 14.97 -8.32 -7.34
C GLN A 96 13.64 -7.70 -7.80
N LEU A 97 13.69 -6.44 -8.21
CA LEU A 97 12.52 -5.72 -8.70
C LEU A 97 12.41 -5.82 -10.23
N CYS A 98 11.19 -5.67 -10.75
CA CYS A 98 10.90 -5.71 -12.19
C CYS A 98 11.63 -4.61 -13.00
N ASN A 99 12.08 -3.54 -12.33
CA ASN A 99 12.85 -2.46 -12.96
C ASN A 99 14.37 -2.73 -13.00
N GLY A 100 14.82 -3.92 -12.60
CA GLY A 100 16.23 -4.31 -12.56
C GLY A 100 16.97 -3.88 -11.28
N ASN A 101 16.33 -3.11 -10.39
CA ASN A 101 16.95 -2.76 -9.12
C ASN A 101 16.87 -3.93 -8.14
N VAL A 102 17.90 -4.07 -7.31
CA VAL A 102 17.92 -5.07 -6.23
C VAL A 102 17.75 -4.37 -4.89
N LEU A 103 16.70 -4.73 -4.17
CA LEU A 103 16.47 -4.29 -2.80
C LEU A 103 17.13 -5.30 -1.85
N ASN A 104 18.36 -4.99 -1.45
CA ASN A 104 19.04 -5.73 -0.40
C ASN A 104 18.53 -5.27 0.97
N GLY A 105 18.04 -6.21 1.76
CA GLY A 105 17.65 -5.92 3.13
C GLY A 105 18.86 -5.64 4.02
N SER A 106 18.59 -5.06 5.19
CA SER A 106 19.58 -4.74 6.20
C SER A 106 19.12 -5.23 7.57
N ASP A 107 20.07 -5.46 8.46
CA ASP A 107 19.82 -5.78 9.86
C ASP A 107 19.76 -4.55 10.77
N SER A 108 20.17 -3.38 10.26
CA SER A 108 20.14 -2.12 11.01
C SER A 108 19.04 -1.18 10.53
N VAL A 109 18.73 -1.20 9.24
CA VAL A 109 17.76 -0.29 8.61
C VAL A 109 16.58 -1.09 8.11
N ALA A 110 15.38 -0.74 8.57
CA ALA A 110 14.16 -1.37 8.10
C ALA A 110 13.78 -0.81 6.72
N ASN A 111 13.38 -1.70 5.81
CA ASN A 111 12.97 -1.37 4.45
C ASN A 111 11.45 -1.48 4.31
N PHE A 112 10.86 -0.66 3.46
CA PHE A 112 9.46 -0.82 3.09
C PHE A 112 9.27 -2.08 2.26
N ILE A 113 8.17 -2.78 2.53
CA ILE A 113 7.77 -3.96 1.76
C ILE A 113 7.31 -3.49 0.36
N PRO A 114 7.95 -3.95 -0.73
CA PRO A 114 7.47 -3.68 -2.08
C PRO A 114 6.19 -4.47 -2.38
N THR A 115 5.40 -3.99 -3.34
CA THR A 115 4.24 -4.73 -3.85
C THR A 115 4.67 -5.93 -4.69
N MET A 116 3.91 -7.02 -4.66
CA MET A 116 4.17 -8.22 -5.47
C MET A 116 4.38 -7.93 -6.95
N GLU A 117 3.66 -6.96 -7.51
CA GLU A 117 3.80 -6.56 -8.92
C GLU A 117 5.16 -5.95 -9.27
N ASP A 118 5.82 -5.36 -8.26
CA ASP A 118 7.15 -4.77 -8.41
C ASP A 118 8.26 -5.81 -8.20
N ILE A 119 7.93 -7.02 -7.70
CA ILE A 119 8.88 -8.07 -7.37
C ILE A 119 9.03 -9.04 -8.53
N HIS A 120 10.26 -9.21 -9.00
CA HIS A 120 10.61 -10.23 -9.99
C HIS A 120 11.00 -11.56 -9.33
N GLN A 121 11.89 -11.49 -8.34
CA GLN A 121 12.41 -12.67 -7.63
C GLN A 121 12.74 -12.31 -6.18
N VAL A 122 12.54 -13.27 -5.28
CA VAL A 122 12.93 -13.18 -3.87
C VAL A 122 13.92 -14.28 -3.55
N ASP A 123 15.09 -13.91 -3.02
CA ASP A 123 16.07 -14.86 -2.52
C ASP A 123 15.93 -15.00 -1.00
N VAL A 124 15.69 -16.23 -0.55
CA VAL A 124 15.54 -16.63 0.87
C VAL A 124 16.51 -17.74 1.25
N SER A 125 17.55 -17.98 0.45
CA SER A 125 18.46 -19.13 0.60
C SER A 125 19.14 -19.25 1.98
N GLN A 126 19.41 -18.11 2.63
CA GLN A 126 20.06 -18.06 3.95
C GLN A 126 19.06 -17.90 5.11
N VAL A 127 17.76 -17.80 4.83
CA VAL A 127 16.75 -17.45 5.82
C VAL A 127 16.29 -18.70 6.57
N ALA A 128 16.39 -18.69 7.89
CA ALA A 128 15.94 -19.77 8.75
C ALA A 128 14.43 -19.74 8.96
N PHE A 129 13.85 -18.57 9.27
CA PHE A 129 12.42 -18.38 9.45
C PHE A 129 12.01 -16.90 9.31
N VAL A 130 10.70 -16.66 9.31
CA VAL A 130 10.11 -15.31 9.32
C VAL A 130 9.42 -15.07 10.66
N LEU A 131 9.80 -13.99 11.34
CA LEU A 131 9.14 -13.51 12.55
C LEU A 131 8.23 -12.32 12.21
N VAL A 132 6.92 -12.52 12.34
CA VAL A 132 5.93 -11.46 12.13
C VAL A 132 5.58 -10.80 13.46
N VAL A 133 5.74 -9.48 13.52
CA VAL A 133 5.48 -8.67 14.71
C VAL A 133 4.39 -7.65 14.41
N GLU A 134 3.32 -7.68 15.19
CA GLU A 134 2.18 -6.77 14.99
C GLU A 134 2.57 -5.30 15.25
N LYS A 135 3.18 -5.02 16.41
CA LYS A 135 3.48 -3.66 16.86
C LYS A 135 4.84 -3.17 16.40
N GLU A 136 4.87 -1.96 15.84
CA GLU A 136 6.11 -1.30 15.39
C GLU A 136 7.11 -1.06 16.53
N THR A 137 6.63 -0.81 17.75
CA THR A 137 7.49 -0.60 18.92
C THR A 137 8.30 -1.86 19.25
N VAL A 138 7.64 -3.02 19.26
CA VAL A 138 8.30 -4.32 19.48
C VAL A 138 9.28 -4.64 18.34
N PHE A 139 8.87 -4.38 17.10
CA PHE A 139 9.76 -4.51 15.94
C PHE A 139 11.02 -3.64 16.09
N SER A 140 10.87 -2.40 16.57
CA SER A 140 11.99 -1.49 16.78
C SER A 140 12.94 -1.96 17.88
N THR A 141 12.41 -2.48 18.99
CA THR A 141 13.22 -3.09 20.05
C THR A 141 13.99 -4.32 19.53
N LEU A 142 13.36 -5.18 18.74
CA LEU A 142 14.02 -6.36 18.16
C LEU A 142 15.12 -5.98 17.15
N ARG A 143 14.93 -4.89 16.41
CA ARG A 143 15.96 -4.30 15.56
C ARG A 143 17.15 -3.79 16.37
N GLU A 144 16.92 -3.10 17.49
CA GLU A 144 17.97 -2.54 18.35
C GLU A 144 18.88 -3.63 18.93
N ILE A 145 18.30 -4.77 19.33
CA ILE A 145 19.07 -5.93 19.80
C ILE A 145 19.65 -6.79 18.67
N ARG A 146 19.50 -6.36 17.41
CA ARG A 146 19.95 -7.06 16.18
C ARG A 146 19.48 -8.52 16.12
N PHE A 147 18.21 -8.75 16.43
CA PHE A 147 17.63 -10.09 16.45
C PHE A 147 17.85 -10.84 15.11
N THR A 148 17.83 -10.16 13.97
CA THR A 148 17.98 -10.83 12.66
C THR A 148 19.36 -11.44 12.40
N CYS A 149 20.42 -11.03 13.12
CA CYS A 149 21.79 -11.55 12.97
C CYS A 149 22.24 -12.50 14.09
N SER A 150 21.40 -12.78 15.10
CA SER A 150 21.91 -13.49 16.28
C SER A 150 22.28 -14.95 15.95
N SER A 151 23.44 -15.37 16.44
CA SER A 151 24.07 -16.68 16.19
C SER A 151 23.26 -17.86 16.74
N VAL A 152 22.30 -17.60 17.63
CA VAL A 152 21.52 -18.65 18.32
C VAL A 152 20.50 -19.31 17.39
N HIS A 153 19.87 -18.54 16.53
CA HIS A 153 18.72 -18.95 15.69
C HIS A 153 18.94 -18.76 14.18
N GLY A 154 20.10 -18.21 13.77
CA GLY A 154 20.44 -17.97 12.38
C GLY A 154 19.74 -16.75 11.74
N PRO A 155 19.99 -16.50 10.44
CA PRO A 155 19.45 -15.34 9.75
C PRO A 155 17.93 -15.39 9.67
N THR A 156 17.27 -14.33 10.12
CA THR A 156 15.81 -14.28 10.24
C THR A 156 15.26 -13.07 9.48
N ILE A 157 14.06 -13.22 8.89
CA ILE A 157 13.30 -12.07 8.38
C ILE A 157 12.37 -11.58 9.48
N LEU A 158 12.58 -10.37 9.96
CA LEU A 158 11.64 -9.69 10.84
C LEU A 158 10.70 -8.84 9.99
N LEU A 159 9.39 -8.98 10.19
CA LEU A 159 8.37 -8.33 9.37
C LEU A 159 7.27 -7.72 10.25
N THR A 160 6.81 -6.51 9.94
CA THR A 160 5.69 -5.87 10.64
C THR A 160 4.74 -5.18 9.68
N GLY A 161 3.43 -5.28 9.97
CA GLY A 161 2.37 -4.56 9.27
C GLY A 161 2.00 -3.22 9.91
N LYS A 162 2.65 -2.84 11.03
CA LYS A 162 2.27 -1.70 11.89
C LYS A 162 0.78 -1.77 12.28
N GLY A 163 0.42 -2.79 13.06
CA GLY A 163 -0.97 -3.17 13.34
C GLY A 163 -1.55 -4.03 12.21
N TYR A 164 -2.75 -3.70 11.74
CA TYR A 164 -3.42 -4.45 10.67
C TYR A 164 -2.60 -4.41 9.37
N PRO A 165 -2.11 -5.55 8.84
CA PRO A 165 -1.20 -5.55 7.69
C PRO A 165 -1.90 -5.08 6.42
N ASP A 166 -1.20 -4.31 5.59
CA ASP A 166 -1.68 -3.90 4.27
C ASP A 166 -1.59 -5.07 3.26
N PHE A 167 -2.16 -4.88 2.06
CA PHE A 167 -2.16 -5.91 1.02
C PHE A 167 -0.74 -6.36 0.65
N ALA A 168 0.20 -5.43 0.47
CA ALA A 168 1.59 -5.75 0.14
C ALA A 168 2.25 -6.63 1.21
N THR A 169 2.03 -6.33 2.49
CA THR A 169 2.54 -7.12 3.63
C THR A 169 1.97 -8.53 3.65
N ARG A 170 0.66 -8.67 3.38
CA ARG A 170 -0.01 -9.98 3.36
C ARG A 170 0.45 -10.83 2.18
N ASP A 171 0.59 -10.21 1.02
CA ASP A 171 1.00 -10.90 -0.20
C ASP A 171 2.44 -11.40 -0.09
N ILE A 172 3.37 -10.56 0.39
CA ILE A 172 4.77 -11.00 0.64
C ILE A 172 4.84 -12.10 1.67
N LEU A 173 4.07 -12.02 2.76
CA LEU A 173 4.07 -13.06 3.77
C LEU A 173 3.55 -14.39 3.20
N SER A 174 2.47 -14.34 2.40
CA SER A 174 1.95 -15.53 1.74
C SER A 174 2.92 -16.11 0.71
N HIS A 175 3.69 -15.27 0.02
CA HIS A 175 4.71 -15.72 -0.92
C HIS A 175 5.90 -16.34 -0.18
N LEU A 176 6.43 -15.67 0.84
CA LEU A 176 7.50 -16.17 1.72
C LEU A 176 7.14 -17.53 2.32
N ALA A 177 5.92 -17.69 2.82
CA ALA A 177 5.45 -18.96 3.38
C ALA A 177 5.42 -20.13 2.37
N LYS A 178 5.35 -19.85 1.06
CA LYS A 178 5.38 -20.88 0.01
C LYS A 178 6.80 -21.23 -0.43
N ILE A 179 7.72 -20.26 -0.39
CA ILE A 179 9.10 -20.44 -0.87
C ILE A 179 10.06 -20.89 0.24
N LEU A 180 9.72 -20.64 1.50
CA LEU A 180 10.52 -21.08 2.63
C LEU A 180 10.40 -22.61 2.76
N PRO A 181 11.53 -23.31 2.98
CA PRO A 181 11.50 -24.75 3.17
C PRO A 181 10.69 -25.10 4.42
N ALA A 182 9.71 -25.99 4.28
CA ALA A 182 9.02 -26.58 5.41
C ALA A 182 10.05 -27.38 6.24
N ARG A 183 10.26 -26.98 7.48
CA ARG A 183 11.02 -27.76 8.47
C ARG A 183 10.07 -28.59 9.32
#